data_AF-A0AA42FJQ0-F1
#
_entry.id   AF-A0AA42FJQ0-F1
#
_cell.length_a   1.000
_cell.length_b   1.000
_cell.length_c   1.000
_cell.angle_alpha   90.00
_cell.angle_beta   90.00
_cell.angle_gamma   90.00
#
_symmetry.space_group_name_H-M   'P 1'
#
loop_
_entity.id
_entity.type
_entity.pdbx_description
1 polymer ?
#
loop_
_entity_poly.entity_id
_entity_poly.type
_entity_poly.pdbx_seq_one_letter_code
_entity_poly.pdbx_strand_id
1 'polypeptide(L)'
;MNMQSRKYGRTYHYPFSPGTTSDDRINSDWWSHIQNIGQLIHTEKLDGENNCLNRYGVFARSHGAPTQSAWSQQIRQRWQLIKDDLGDIELFGENLYAVHSIEYQHIEDYFYLFAVRQGGYWLSWEEVQFYAALFDFPTVPQLDLSLNKNMSEQEYTRGLIEAASQDSQFIAYDTHTGKACSMEGIVSRDSQAFPVDDFMSHVFKYVRKNHVKTDIHWKRNWQRAKLAFEYQGGQ
;
A
#
# COMPACT_ATOMS: atom_id res chain seq x y z
N MET A 1 3.83 19.70 22.53
CA MET A 1 2.82 18.91 21.79
C MET A 1 3.57 17.77 21.11
N ASN A 2 3.14 16.53 21.32
CA ASN A 2 3.89 15.35 20.88
C ASN A 2 4.09 15.37 19.35
N MET A 3 5.35 15.50 18.91
CA MET A 3 5.78 15.48 17.51
C MET A 3 5.73 14.09 16.85
N GLN A 4 4.99 13.13 17.43
CA GLN A 4 4.92 11.78 16.90
C GLN A 4 3.63 11.61 16.11
N SER A 5 3.77 11.59 14.78
CA SER A 5 2.75 11.00 13.91
C SER A 5 2.44 9.59 14.40
N ARG A 6 1.15 9.28 14.56
CA ARG A 6 0.73 7.91 14.90
C ARG A 6 1.09 7.00 13.71
N LYS A 7 1.79 5.90 13.94
CA LYS A 7 2.19 4.99 12.84
C LYS A 7 0.97 4.53 12.02
N TYR A 8 1.18 4.21 10.75
CA TYR A 8 0.17 3.49 9.96
C TYR A 8 -0.21 2.19 10.67
N GLY A 9 -1.51 1.86 10.66
CA GLY A 9 -2.04 0.68 11.31
C GLY A 9 -1.35 -0.61 10.86
N ARG A 10 -1.35 -1.63 11.71
CA ARG A 10 -0.93 -2.96 11.27
C ARG A 10 -2.07 -3.59 10.50
N THR A 11 -1.92 -3.71 9.18
CA THR A 11 -2.87 -4.45 8.34
C THR A 11 -2.73 -5.93 8.62
N TYR A 12 -3.82 -6.60 9.00
CA TYR A 12 -3.79 -8.02 9.34
C TYR A 12 -4.00 -8.84 8.07
N HIS A 13 -3.35 -10.00 8.02
CA HIS A 13 -3.55 -10.96 6.94
C HIS A 13 -4.91 -11.65 7.06
N TYR A 14 -5.49 -11.94 5.91
CA TYR A 14 -6.48 -13.02 5.82
C TYR A 14 -5.86 -14.35 6.29
N PRO A 15 -6.63 -15.24 6.96
CA PRO A 15 -6.13 -16.56 7.39
C PRO A 15 -5.61 -17.45 6.25
N PHE A 16 -6.12 -17.25 5.05
CA PHE A 16 -5.72 -17.96 3.84
C PHE A 16 -4.63 -17.24 3.03
N SER A 17 -4.04 -16.17 3.56
CA SER A 17 -2.90 -15.47 2.92
C SER A 17 -1.61 -16.30 3.08
N PRO A 18 -0.98 -16.75 2.00
CA PRO A 18 0.20 -17.64 2.09
C PRO A 18 1.54 -16.91 2.33
N GLY A 19 1.62 -15.60 2.07
CA GLY A 19 2.84 -14.79 2.22
C GLY A 19 3.01 -14.16 3.60
N THR A 20 2.87 -14.92 4.67
CA THR A 20 3.05 -14.44 6.06
C THR A 20 4.46 -14.70 6.58
N THR A 21 4.92 -13.87 7.51
CA THR A 21 6.16 -14.03 8.28
C THR A 21 5.85 -14.13 9.78
N SER A 22 6.86 -14.40 10.62
CA SER A 22 6.67 -14.48 12.09
C SER A 22 6.20 -13.16 12.74
N ASP A 23 6.46 -12.03 12.09
CA ASP A 23 6.09 -10.70 12.59
C ASP A 23 4.66 -10.29 12.20
N ASP A 24 4.06 -11.01 11.26
CA ASP A 24 2.72 -10.73 10.78
C ASP A 24 1.64 -11.10 11.81
N ARG A 25 0.46 -10.53 11.60
CA ARG A 25 -0.75 -10.82 12.39
C ARG A 25 -1.83 -11.29 11.44
N ILE A 26 -2.56 -12.30 11.88
CA ILE A 26 -3.65 -12.92 11.12
C ILE A 26 -4.97 -12.49 11.79
N ASN A 27 -5.95 -12.11 10.99
CA ASN A 27 -7.30 -11.80 11.48
C ASN A 27 -8.16 -13.06 11.40
N SER A 28 -8.33 -13.77 12.52
CA SER A 28 -9.20 -14.96 12.59
C SER A 28 -10.67 -14.62 12.35
N ASP A 29 -11.11 -13.42 12.71
CA ASP A 29 -12.51 -12.97 12.65
C ASP A 29 -12.81 -12.17 11.37
N TRP A 30 -11.94 -12.26 10.37
CA TRP A 30 -12.00 -11.47 9.13
C TRP A 30 -13.37 -11.52 8.44
N TRP A 31 -14.02 -12.70 8.43
CA TRP A 31 -15.28 -12.87 7.71
C TRP A 31 -16.42 -12.11 8.41
N SER A 32 -16.50 -12.19 9.73
CA SER A 32 -17.44 -11.40 10.53
C SER A 32 -17.23 -9.90 10.29
N HIS A 33 -15.97 -9.44 10.27
CA HIS A 33 -15.68 -8.04 9.96
C HIS A 33 -16.14 -7.64 8.55
N ILE A 34 -15.85 -8.44 7.51
CA ILE A 34 -16.31 -8.19 6.14
C ILE A 34 -17.83 -8.12 6.05
N GLN A 35 -18.56 -8.98 6.76
CA GLN A 35 -20.02 -8.97 6.76
C GLN A 35 -20.61 -7.68 7.35
N ASN A 36 -19.88 -7.02 8.24
CA ASN A 36 -20.26 -5.74 8.82
C ASN A 36 -19.91 -4.53 7.95
N ILE A 37 -19.09 -4.71 6.91
CA ILE A 37 -18.72 -3.63 5.98
C ILE A 37 -19.81 -3.47 4.91
N GLY A 38 -20.20 -2.23 4.64
CA GLY A 38 -21.20 -1.91 3.61
C GLY A 38 -20.70 -2.22 2.20
N GLN A 39 -19.55 -1.63 1.86
CA GLN A 39 -18.89 -1.76 0.57
C GLN A 39 -17.38 -1.84 0.80
N LEU A 40 -16.75 -2.82 0.15
CA LEU A 40 -15.30 -3.01 0.15
C LEU A 40 -14.67 -2.35 -1.07
N ILE A 41 -13.45 -1.86 -0.88
CA ILE A 41 -12.53 -1.47 -1.94
C ILE A 41 -11.36 -2.44 -1.91
N HIS A 42 -11.00 -2.96 -3.08
CA HIS A 42 -9.84 -3.81 -3.28
C HIS A 42 -8.81 -3.05 -4.09
N THR A 43 -7.58 -2.99 -3.59
CA THR A 43 -6.47 -2.37 -4.30
C THR A 43 -5.33 -3.36 -4.47
N GLU A 44 -4.58 -3.23 -5.55
CA GLU A 44 -3.32 -3.95 -5.68
C GLU A 44 -2.40 -3.55 -4.52
N LYS A 45 -1.82 -4.55 -3.86
CA LYS A 45 -0.76 -4.31 -2.91
C LYS A 45 0.54 -4.12 -3.69
N LEU A 46 1.21 -2.99 -3.49
CA LEU A 46 2.50 -2.69 -4.09
C LEU A 46 3.63 -2.99 -3.08
N ASP A 47 4.79 -3.39 -3.62
CA ASP A 47 6.00 -3.74 -2.89
C ASP A 47 7.00 -2.56 -2.90
N GLY A 48 6.92 -1.70 -1.89
CA GLY A 48 7.86 -0.59 -1.71
C GLY A 48 8.04 -0.20 -0.25
N GLU A 49 8.35 1.07 -0.02
CA GLU A 49 8.46 1.65 1.33
C GLU A 49 7.21 2.46 1.67
N ASN A 50 6.46 2.00 2.67
CA ASN A 50 5.40 2.80 3.27
C ASN A 50 5.94 4.14 3.81
N ASN A 51 5.44 5.25 3.28
CA ASN A 51 5.74 6.59 3.75
C ASN A 51 4.46 7.35 4.15
N CYS A 52 4.57 8.11 5.24
CA CYS A 52 3.56 9.07 5.72
C CYS A 52 4.08 10.49 5.50
N LEU A 53 3.32 11.32 4.79
CA LEU A 53 3.58 12.75 4.63
C LEU A 53 2.59 13.50 5.51
N ASN A 54 3.09 14.35 6.40
CA ASN A 54 2.29 15.27 7.19
C ASN A 54 3.01 16.62 7.31
N ARG A 55 2.40 17.60 7.98
CA ARG A 55 3.00 18.94 8.11
C ARG A 55 4.43 18.99 8.69
N TYR A 56 4.88 17.95 9.38
CA TYR A 56 6.18 17.90 10.06
C TYR A 56 7.27 17.17 9.25
N GLY A 57 6.91 16.36 8.26
CA GLY A 57 7.90 15.61 7.49
C GLY A 57 7.34 14.44 6.70
N VAL A 58 8.29 13.70 6.12
CA VAL A 58 8.07 12.37 5.54
C VAL A 58 8.58 11.34 6.52
N PHE A 59 7.78 10.33 6.85
CA PHE A 59 8.10 9.31 7.85
C PHE A 59 8.01 7.93 7.24
N ALA A 60 9.03 7.10 7.46
CA ALA A 60 8.91 5.66 7.20
C ALA A 60 8.11 5.01 8.33
N ARG A 61 7.28 4.00 8.02
CA ARG A 61 6.39 3.34 9.00
C ARG A 61 7.04 2.94 10.32
N SER A 62 8.27 2.44 10.28
CA SER A 62 8.97 1.86 11.44
C SER A 62 9.58 2.92 12.37
N HIS A 63 9.81 4.14 11.91
CA HIS A 63 10.56 5.18 12.63
C HIS A 63 9.65 6.35 13.04
N GLY A 64 9.90 6.92 14.22
CA GLY A 64 9.16 8.09 14.71
C GLY A 64 9.72 9.44 14.25
N ALA A 65 10.91 9.44 13.64
CA ALA A 65 11.56 10.64 13.11
C ALA A 65 11.44 10.70 11.58
N PRO A 66 11.48 11.89 10.97
CA PRO A 66 11.47 12.02 9.52
C PRO A 66 12.59 11.22 8.85
N THR A 67 12.27 10.51 7.78
CA THR A 67 13.24 9.68 7.05
C THR A 67 14.30 10.54 6.37
N GLN A 68 15.56 10.13 6.47
CA GLN A 68 16.70 10.75 5.76
C GLN A 68 17.30 9.80 4.73
N SER A 69 16.63 8.68 4.43
CA SER A 69 17.12 7.70 3.48
C SER A 69 17.30 8.30 2.08
N ALA A 70 18.24 7.76 1.31
CA ALA A 70 18.50 8.21 -0.05
C ALA A 70 17.29 7.99 -0.97
N TRP A 71 16.61 6.84 -0.84
CA TRP A 71 15.44 6.49 -1.65
C TRP A 71 14.15 7.26 -1.31
N SER A 72 14.13 8.03 -0.22
CA SER A 72 13.00 8.92 0.11
C SER A 72 13.27 10.38 -0.26
N GLN A 73 14.38 10.66 -0.97
CA GLN A 73 14.74 12.03 -1.36
C GLN A 73 13.68 12.70 -2.24
N GLN A 74 13.18 11.99 -3.26
CA GLN A 74 12.22 12.57 -4.21
C GLN A 74 10.88 12.89 -3.52
N ILE A 75 10.35 11.97 -2.72
CA ILE A 75 9.10 12.23 -1.98
C ILE A 75 9.29 13.33 -0.91
N ARG A 76 10.49 13.48 -0.32
CA ARG A 76 10.82 14.62 0.55
C ARG A 76 10.80 15.94 -0.22
N GLN A 77 11.29 15.99 -1.46
CA GLN A 77 11.23 17.19 -2.28
C GLN A 77 9.78 17.55 -2.61
N ARG A 78 8.96 16.57 -2.99
CA ARG A 78 7.52 16.76 -3.23
C ARG A 78 6.81 17.24 -1.96
N TRP A 79 7.13 16.65 -0.81
CA TRP A 79 6.63 17.08 0.49
C TRP A 79 6.94 18.55 0.80
N GLN A 80 8.15 19.03 0.51
CA GLN A 80 8.51 20.44 0.76
C GLN A 80 7.59 21.44 0.03
N LEU A 81 7.01 21.04 -1.10
CA LEU A 81 6.11 21.87 -1.89
C LEU A 81 4.68 21.92 -1.33
N ILE A 82 4.24 20.87 -0.64
CA ILE A 82 2.84 20.73 -0.18
C ILE A 82 2.66 20.85 1.34
N LYS A 83 3.76 20.83 2.12
CA LYS A 83 3.72 20.70 3.59
C LYS A 83 2.88 21.77 4.31
N ASP A 84 2.82 22.97 3.75
CA ASP A 84 2.12 24.11 4.36
C ASP A 84 0.60 24.00 4.14
N ASP A 85 0.18 23.27 3.10
CA ASP A 85 -1.23 22.99 2.77
C ASP A 85 -1.77 21.75 3.50
N LEU A 86 -0.91 20.89 4.05
CA LEU A 86 -1.32 19.63 4.70
C LEU A 86 -2.13 19.86 5.98
N GLY A 87 -1.97 20.98 6.70
CA GLY A 87 -2.73 21.21 7.92
C GLY A 87 -2.59 20.07 8.95
N ASP A 88 -3.71 19.40 9.26
CA ASP A 88 -3.78 18.21 10.13
C ASP A 88 -3.95 16.88 9.36
N ILE A 89 -3.82 16.92 8.04
CA ILE A 89 -3.91 15.78 7.14
C ILE A 89 -2.60 14.98 7.16
N GLU A 90 -2.73 13.65 7.15
CA GLU A 90 -1.64 12.70 7.00
C GLU A 90 -1.90 11.82 5.77
N LEU A 91 -1.02 11.91 4.78
CA LEU A 91 -1.09 11.16 3.53
C LEU A 91 -0.21 9.91 3.63
N PHE A 92 -0.78 8.73 3.43
CA PHE A 92 -0.07 7.45 3.45
C PHE A 92 -0.04 6.84 2.05
N GLY A 93 1.17 6.52 1.59
CA GLY A 93 1.37 5.92 0.29
C GLY A 93 2.57 4.99 0.26
N GLU A 94 2.64 4.21 -0.81
CA GLU A 94 3.73 3.29 -1.07
C GLU A 94 4.75 3.99 -1.99
N ASN A 95 5.97 4.12 -1.50
CA ASN A 95 7.09 4.69 -2.26
C ASN A 95 7.85 3.57 -2.97
N LEU A 96 7.73 3.51 -4.29
CA LEU A 96 8.33 2.54 -5.19
C LEU A 96 9.69 3.00 -5.75
N TYR A 97 10.25 4.11 -5.24
CA TYR A 97 11.52 4.64 -5.75
C TYR A 97 12.66 3.63 -5.66
N ALA A 98 12.77 2.89 -4.55
CA ALA A 98 13.72 1.79 -4.43
C ALA A 98 13.04 0.47 -4.78
N VAL A 99 13.59 -0.26 -5.75
CA VAL A 99 13.11 -1.60 -6.10
C VAL A 99 13.35 -2.56 -4.94
N HIS A 100 12.32 -3.34 -4.60
CA HIS A 100 12.32 -4.34 -3.53
C HIS A 100 12.40 -5.78 -4.13
N SER A 101 11.44 -6.64 -3.80
CA SER A 101 11.34 -8.01 -4.33
C SER A 101 10.64 -8.03 -5.69
N ILE A 102 9.89 -6.98 -6.01
CA ILE A 102 9.20 -6.79 -7.28
C ILE A 102 9.71 -5.50 -7.94
N GLU A 103 10.11 -5.62 -9.20
CA GLU A 103 10.31 -4.49 -10.10
C GLU A 103 9.02 -4.26 -10.91
N TYR A 104 8.54 -3.02 -10.92
CA TYR A 104 7.38 -2.60 -11.71
C TYR A 104 7.86 -1.80 -12.91
N GLN A 105 7.55 -2.25 -14.12
CA GLN A 105 8.07 -1.63 -15.36
C GLN A 105 7.14 -0.58 -15.97
N HIS A 106 5.93 -0.42 -15.42
CA HIS A 106 4.93 0.51 -15.94
C HIS A 106 4.37 1.45 -14.86
N ILE A 107 5.24 1.93 -13.97
CA ILE A 107 4.91 3.00 -13.01
C ILE A 107 5.14 4.38 -13.64
N GLU A 108 4.22 5.32 -13.40
CA GLU A 108 4.28 6.69 -13.90
C GLU A 108 4.80 7.68 -12.85
N ASP A 109 4.65 7.33 -11.58
CA ASP A 109 5.22 8.05 -10.43
C ASP A 109 5.87 7.03 -9.48
N TYR A 110 6.52 7.51 -8.42
CA TYR A 110 7.08 6.68 -7.37
C TYR A 110 6.21 6.59 -6.14
N PHE A 111 5.30 7.53 -5.90
CA PHE A 111 4.51 7.55 -4.68
C PHE A 111 3.02 7.37 -4.98
N TYR A 112 2.48 6.22 -4.56
CA TYR A 112 1.09 5.85 -4.78
C TYR A 112 0.30 5.90 -3.47
N LEU A 113 -0.66 6.81 -3.38
CA LEU A 113 -1.47 7.01 -2.17
C LEU A 113 -2.44 5.85 -1.96
N PHE A 114 -2.54 5.34 -0.73
CA PHE A 114 -3.51 4.28 -0.38
C PHE A 114 -4.38 4.62 0.84
N ALA A 115 -4.02 5.62 1.64
CA ALA A 115 -4.83 6.03 2.78
C ALA A 115 -4.57 7.48 3.17
N VAL A 116 -5.58 8.11 3.77
CA VAL A 116 -5.51 9.44 4.36
C VAL A 116 -6.08 9.36 5.77
N ARG A 117 -5.45 10.08 6.71
CA ARG A 117 -5.92 10.22 8.08
C ARG A 117 -6.07 11.69 8.43
N GLN A 118 -7.18 12.03 9.07
CA GLN A 118 -7.46 13.36 9.60
C GLN A 118 -8.36 13.23 10.83
N GLY A 119 -8.14 14.06 11.85
CA GLY A 119 -9.04 14.13 13.02
C GLY A 119 -9.26 12.82 13.81
N GLY A 120 -8.35 11.85 13.74
CA GLY A 120 -8.52 10.54 14.40
C GLY A 120 -9.33 9.51 13.61
N TYR A 121 -9.57 9.76 12.33
CA TYR A 121 -10.27 8.87 11.40
C TYR A 121 -9.40 8.54 10.18
N TRP A 122 -9.48 7.30 9.74
CA TRP A 122 -9.12 6.95 8.37
C TRP A 122 -10.25 7.40 7.46
N LEU A 123 -9.93 8.18 6.43
CA LEU A 123 -10.92 8.75 5.54
C LEU A 123 -11.47 7.70 4.56
N SER A 124 -12.66 7.96 4.03
CA SER A 124 -13.30 7.13 3.01
C SER A 124 -12.44 7.03 1.76
N TRP A 125 -12.67 6.02 0.93
CA TRP A 125 -11.92 5.86 -0.31
C TRP A 125 -12.13 7.03 -1.29
N GLU A 126 -13.34 7.58 -1.34
CA GLU A 126 -13.64 8.78 -2.12
C GLU A 126 -12.80 9.98 -1.66
N GLU A 127 -12.68 10.20 -0.35
CA GLU A 127 -11.81 11.24 0.20
C GLU A 127 -10.32 10.95 -0.06
N VAL A 128 -9.89 9.69 -0.03
CA VAL A 128 -8.52 9.32 -0.41
C VAL A 128 -8.26 9.70 -1.87
N GLN A 129 -9.17 9.40 -2.79
CA GLN A 129 -9.07 9.79 -4.20
C GLN A 129 -9.08 11.31 -4.37
N PHE A 130 -9.93 12.02 -3.62
CA PHE A 130 -9.97 13.48 -3.61
C PHE A 130 -8.62 14.08 -3.20
N TYR A 131 -8.04 13.63 -2.09
CA TYR A 131 -6.75 14.14 -1.62
C TYR A 131 -5.59 13.71 -2.52
N ALA A 132 -5.65 12.53 -3.13
CA ALA A 132 -4.69 12.12 -4.15
C ALA A 132 -4.71 13.10 -5.32
N ALA A 133 -5.88 13.42 -5.87
CA ALA A 133 -6.03 14.41 -6.93
C ALA A 133 -5.61 15.82 -6.50
N LEU A 134 -5.98 16.24 -5.28
CA LEU A 134 -5.66 17.58 -4.73
C LEU A 134 -4.15 17.82 -4.64
N PHE A 135 -3.40 16.82 -4.20
CA PHE A 135 -1.95 16.90 -4.05
C PHE A 135 -1.18 16.32 -5.24
N ASP A 136 -1.89 16.00 -6.33
CA ASP A 136 -1.34 15.50 -7.59
C ASP A 136 -0.45 14.27 -7.33
N PHE A 137 -1.06 13.27 -6.68
CA PHE A 137 -0.53 11.92 -6.48
C PHE A 137 -1.45 10.90 -7.13
N PRO A 138 -0.92 9.85 -7.78
CA PRO A 138 -1.74 8.70 -8.14
C PRO A 138 -2.15 7.92 -6.89
N THR A 139 -3.27 7.21 -6.95
CA THR A 139 -3.60 6.18 -5.95
C THR A 139 -3.02 4.84 -6.35
N VAL A 140 -2.82 3.94 -5.38
CA VAL A 140 -2.62 2.52 -5.68
C VAL A 140 -3.75 2.00 -6.59
N PRO A 141 -3.46 1.05 -7.50
CA PRO A 141 -4.48 0.56 -8.44
C PRO A 141 -5.69 -0.03 -7.72
N GLN A 142 -6.88 0.47 -8.04
CA GLN A 142 -8.13 -0.17 -7.61
C GLN A 142 -8.43 -1.34 -8.53
N LEU A 143 -8.78 -2.48 -7.94
CA LEU A 143 -9.16 -3.70 -8.66
C LEU A 143 -10.67 -3.77 -8.78
N ASP A 144 -11.16 -4.04 -9.99
CA ASP A 144 -12.59 -4.27 -10.25
C ASP A 144 -12.94 -5.72 -9.89
N LEU A 145 -13.19 -5.97 -8.60
CA LEU A 145 -13.54 -7.27 -8.06
C LEU A 145 -14.98 -7.28 -7.58
N SER A 146 -15.78 -8.22 -8.09
CA SER A 146 -17.15 -8.46 -7.63
C SER A 146 -17.19 -9.27 -6.32
N LEU A 147 -16.38 -8.89 -5.33
CA LEU A 147 -16.31 -9.54 -4.02
C LEU A 147 -17.07 -8.72 -2.98
N ASN A 148 -18.03 -9.33 -2.29
CA ASN A 148 -18.82 -8.62 -1.29
C ASN A 148 -19.39 -9.58 -0.22
N LYS A 149 -19.98 -8.99 0.82
CA LYS A 149 -20.53 -9.69 1.97
C LYS A 149 -21.72 -10.63 1.69
N ASN A 150 -22.34 -10.54 0.51
CA ASN A 150 -23.46 -11.41 0.15
C ASN A 150 -23.00 -12.77 -0.42
N MET A 151 -21.70 -12.94 -0.64
CA MET A 151 -21.10 -14.22 -1.03
C MET A 151 -20.92 -15.13 0.19
N SER A 152 -20.67 -16.42 -0.02
CA SER A 152 -20.12 -17.28 1.04
C SER A 152 -18.64 -17.00 1.31
N GLU A 153 -18.16 -17.38 2.49
CA GLU A 153 -16.76 -17.25 2.88
C GLU A 153 -15.82 -17.96 1.88
N GLN A 154 -16.23 -19.14 1.40
CA GLN A 154 -15.46 -19.95 0.45
C GLN A 154 -15.41 -19.31 -0.94
N GLU A 155 -16.52 -18.75 -1.42
CA GLU A 155 -16.55 -18.07 -2.71
C GLU A 155 -15.71 -16.79 -2.69
N TYR A 156 -15.83 -16.00 -1.62
CA TYR A 156 -15.01 -14.80 -1.43
C TYR A 156 -13.52 -15.15 -1.40
N THR A 157 -13.16 -16.16 -0.60
CA THR A 157 -11.77 -16.64 -0.48
C THR A 157 -11.21 -17.07 -1.83
N ARG A 158 -11.95 -17.90 -2.57
CA ARG A 158 -11.53 -18.38 -3.90
C ARG A 158 -11.35 -17.22 -4.87
N GLY A 159 -12.31 -16.29 -4.91
CA GLY A 159 -12.24 -15.14 -5.81
C GLY A 159 -11.09 -14.20 -5.50
N LEU A 160 -10.77 -13.97 -4.22
CA LEU A 160 -9.62 -13.15 -3.84
C LEU A 160 -8.28 -13.81 -4.20
N ILE A 161 -8.16 -15.13 -4.00
CA ILE A 161 -6.97 -15.89 -4.39
C ILE A 161 -6.78 -15.86 -5.92
N GLU A 162 -7.85 -16.07 -6.67
CA GLU A 162 -7.83 -16.01 -8.13
C GLU A 162 -7.42 -14.62 -8.64
N ALA A 163 -7.98 -13.56 -8.06
CA ALA A 163 -7.60 -12.19 -8.36
C ALA A 163 -6.13 -11.89 -8.05
N ALA A 164 -5.63 -12.33 -6.89
CA ALA A 164 -4.23 -12.12 -6.50
C ALA A 164 -3.23 -12.93 -7.34
N SER A 165 -3.71 -13.89 -8.12
CA SER A 165 -2.87 -14.66 -9.06
C SER A 165 -2.70 -14.00 -10.42
N GLN A 166 -3.46 -12.92 -10.68
CA GLN A 166 -3.34 -12.15 -11.92
C GLN A 166 -2.08 -11.27 -11.94
N ASP A 167 -1.71 -10.83 -13.13
CA ASP A 167 -0.60 -9.91 -13.33
C ASP A 167 -0.87 -8.55 -12.67
N SER A 168 0.22 -7.89 -12.28
CA SER A 168 0.17 -6.51 -11.76
C SER A 168 -0.26 -5.53 -12.86
N GLN A 169 -1.01 -4.48 -12.47
CA GLN A 169 -1.32 -3.37 -13.39
C GLN A 169 -0.07 -2.61 -13.83
N PHE A 170 1.06 -2.76 -13.12
CA PHE A 170 2.32 -2.09 -13.43
C PHE A 170 3.40 -3.00 -14.00
N ILE A 171 3.03 -4.18 -14.51
CA ILE A 171 3.95 -5.18 -15.12
C ILE A 171 5.05 -5.58 -14.12
N ALA A 172 4.76 -6.59 -13.30
CA ALA A 172 5.62 -7.04 -12.21
C ALA A 172 6.65 -8.10 -12.63
N TYR A 173 7.91 -7.87 -12.27
CA TYR A 173 9.00 -8.83 -12.40
C TYR A 173 9.60 -9.16 -11.03
N ASP A 174 9.82 -10.44 -10.75
CA ASP A 174 10.47 -10.91 -9.53
C ASP A 174 11.98 -10.66 -9.65
N THR A 175 12.55 -9.84 -8.76
CA THR A 175 13.94 -9.36 -8.86
C THR A 175 14.97 -10.46 -8.63
N HIS A 176 14.58 -11.57 -8.01
CA HIS A 176 15.46 -12.72 -7.80
C HIS A 176 15.52 -13.62 -9.04
N THR A 177 14.39 -13.83 -9.71
CA THR A 177 14.31 -14.73 -10.87
C THR A 177 14.43 -14.02 -12.22
N GLY A 178 14.22 -12.70 -12.27
CA GLY A 178 14.17 -11.90 -13.49
C GLY A 178 12.98 -12.22 -14.39
N LYS A 179 11.94 -12.88 -13.87
CA LYS A 179 10.77 -13.32 -14.64
C LYS A 179 9.52 -12.54 -14.25
N ALA A 180 8.59 -12.41 -15.19
CA ALA A 180 7.27 -11.90 -14.93
C ALA A 180 6.60 -12.70 -13.81
N CYS A 181 5.86 -12.02 -12.95
CA CYS A 181 5.13 -12.62 -11.84
C CYS A 181 3.81 -11.91 -11.60
N SER A 182 2.92 -12.57 -10.85
CA SER A 182 1.67 -11.98 -10.39
C SER A 182 1.94 -10.78 -9.49
N MET A 183 0.90 -9.95 -9.29
CA MET A 183 0.91 -8.89 -8.27
C MET A 183 1.36 -9.42 -6.90
N GLU A 184 1.88 -8.55 -6.02
CA GLU A 184 2.25 -8.95 -4.66
C GLU A 184 1.05 -9.55 -3.92
N GLY A 185 -0.10 -8.91 -4.05
CA GLY A 185 -1.30 -9.28 -3.34
C GLY A 185 -2.35 -8.18 -3.41
N ILE A 186 -3.30 -8.24 -2.49
CA ILE A 186 -4.48 -7.37 -2.49
C ILE A 186 -4.67 -6.81 -1.08
N VAL A 187 -4.95 -5.52 -0.99
CA VAL A 187 -5.46 -4.89 0.23
C VAL A 187 -6.96 -4.68 0.05
N SER A 188 -7.75 -5.15 1.02
CA SER A 188 -9.19 -4.89 1.08
C SER A 188 -9.45 -3.91 2.20
N ARG A 189 -10.19 -2.84 1.94
CA ARG A 189 -10.58 -1.85 2.96
C ARG A 189 -12.05 -1.51 2.90
N ASP A 190 -12.61 -1.08 4.03
CA ASP A 190 -13.91 -0.41 4.05
C ASP A 190 -13.87 0.85 3.18
N SER A 191 -14.85 1.00 2.28
CA SER A 191 -15.01 2.19 1.45
C SER A 191 -15.27 3.45 2.28
N GLN A 192 -15.89 3.32 3.46
CA GLN A 192 -16.26 4.45 4.30
C GLN A 192 -15.13 4.85 5.25
N ALA A 193 -15.28 6.02 5.87
CA ALA A 193 -14.38 6.47 6.92
C ALA A 193 -14.61 5.67 8.22
N PHE A 194 -13.55 5.44 8.99
CA PHE A 194 -13.63 4.70 10.26
C PHE A 194 -12.62 5.21 11.30
N PRO A 195 -12.92 5.08 12.61
CA PRO A 195 -12.00 5.48 13.67
C PRO A 195 -10.65 4.76 13.57
N VAL A 196 -9.58 5.44 13.98
CA VAL A 196 -8.23 4.86 13.88
C VAL A 196 -8.06 3.58 14.72
N ASP A 197 -8.81 3.46 15.82
CA ASP A 197 -8.76 2.31 16.71
C ASP A 197 -9.42 1.05 16.12
N ASP A 198 -10.27 1.22 15.10
CA ASP A 198 -11.00 0.12 14.44
C ASP A 198 -10.23 -0.45 13.23
N PHE A 199 -9.01 -0.01 12.97
CA PHE A 199 -8.26 -0.35 11.75
C PHE A 199 -8.20 -1.85 11.42
N MET A 200 -8.11 -2.72 12.44
CA MET A 200 -8.00 -4.17 12.28
C MET A 200 -9.27 -4.81 11.69
N SER A 201 -10.46 -4.25 11.97
CA SER A 201 -11.74 -4.73 11.45
C SER A 201 -12.14 -4.08 10.13
N HIS A 202 -11.38 -3.09 9.64
CA HIS A 202 -11.70 -2.38 8.39
C HIS A 202 -10.65 -2.54 7.28
N VAL A 203 -9.45 -3.07 7.57
CA VAL A 203 -8.39 -3.23 6.56
C VAL A 203 -7.69 -4.59 6.68
N PHE A 204 -7.66 -5.31 5.56
CA PHE A 204 -7.16 -6.68 5.45
C PHE A 204 -6.17 -6.79 4.28
N LYS A 205 -5.25 -7.74 4.35
CA LYS A 205 -4.35 -8.04 3.22
C LYS A 205 -4.26 -9.52 2.89
N TYR A 206 -4.16 -9.81 1.60
CA TYR A 206 -3.68 -11.06 1.04
C TYR A 206 -2.31 -10.79 0.41
N VAL A 207 -1.33 -11.67 0.64
CA VAL A 207 0.01 -11.59 0.04
C VAL A 207 0.36 -12.96 -0.54
N ARG A 208 0.85 -12.97 -1.79
CA ARG A 208 1.20 -14.20 -2.50
C ARG A 208 2.31 -14.98 -1.81
N LYS A 209 2.36 -16.28 -2.09
CA LYS A 209 3.39 -17.16 -1.53
C LYS A 209 4.78 -16.74 -2.01
N ASN A 210 5.76 -16.84 -1.12
CA ASN A 210 7.16 -16.53 -1.41
C ASN A 210 7.38 -15.09 -1.88
N HIS A 211 6.59 -14.11 -1.43
CA HIS A 211 6.85 -12.71 -1.78
C HIS A 211 8.19 -12.21 -1.20
N VAL A 212 8.42 -12.43 0.10
CA VAL A 212 9.66 -12.03 0.76
C VAL A 212 10.74 -13.08 0.46
N LYS A 213 11.74 -12.72 -0.34
CA LYS A 213 12.82 -13.63 -0.74
C LYS A 213 14.24 -13.16 -0.42
N THR A 214 14.44 -11.98 0.16
CA THR A 214 15.81 -11.43 0.33
C THR A 214 16.16 -11.05 1.76
N ASP A 215 17.20 -11.71 2.28
CA ASP A 215 17.98 -11.33 3.48
C ASP A 215 19.04 -10.24 3.20
N ILE A 216 19.20 -9.83 1.94
CA ILE A 216 20.15 -8.78 1.58
C ILE A 216 19.57 -7.46 2.10
N HIS A 217 20.28 -6.81 3.02
CA HIS A 217 19.96 -5.46 3.50
C HIS A 217 19.86 -4.48 2.33
N TRP A 218 18.66 -4.36 1.76
CA TRP A 218 18.28 -3.48 0.65
C TRP A 218 18.78 -2.04 0.85
N LYS A 219 18.90 -1.60 2.11
CA LYS A 219 19.49 -0.31 2.50
C LYS A 219 20.87 -0.03 1.90
N ARG A 220 21.66 -1.06 1.54
CA ARG A 220 23.02 -0.91 0.97
C ARG A 220 23.10 -1.08 -0.55
N ASN A 221 22.20 -1.86 -1.16
CA ASN A 221 22.27 -2.23 -2.58
C ASN A 221 20.97 -1.92 -3.34
N TRP A 222 20.19 -0.94 -2.88
CA TRP A 222 18.95 -0.56 -3.55
C TRP A 222 19.24 0.01 -4.95
N GLN A 223 18.31 -0.22 -5.86
CA GLN A 223 18.31 0.36 -7.20
C GLN A 223 17.07 1.23 -7.38
N ARG A 224 17.22 2.32 -8.12
CA ARG A 224 16.07 3.18 -8.46
C ARG A 224 15.17 2.42 -9.43
N ALA A 225 13.87 2.39 -9.16
CA ALA A 225 12.89 1.92 -10.14
C ALA A 225 12.88 2.87 -11.36
N LYS A 226 12.74 2.33 -12.55
CA LYS A 226 12.58 3.14 -13.76
C LYS A 226 11.10 3.48 -13.94
N LEU A 227 10.82 4.69 -14.39
CA LEU A 227 9.48 5.09 -14.78
C LEU A 227 9.16 4.54 -16.18
N ALA A 228 7.87 4.39 -16.50
CA ALA A 228 7.39 3.79 -17.74
C ALA A 228 8.03 4.43 -18.99
N PHE A 229 8.18 5.75 -19.02
CA PHE A 229 8.78 6.47 -20.15
C PHE A 229 10.27 6.14 -20.36
N GLU A 230 10.98 5.70 -19.31
CA GLU A 230 12.40 5.35 -19.39
C GLU A 230 12.62 3.97 -20.02
N TYR A 231 11.59 3.12 -20.08
CA TYR A 231 11.63 1.87 -20.84
C TYR A 231 11.36 2.08 -22.34
N GLN A 232 10.63 3.15 -22.70
CA GLN A 232 10.25 3.44 -24.10
C GLN A 232 11.36 4.12 -24.91
N GLY A 233 12.31 4.80 -24.26
CA GLY A 233 13.41 5.52 -24.92
C GLY A 233 14.62 4.67 -25.34
N GLY A 234 14.48 3.34 -25.39
CA GLY A 234 15.55 2.37 -25.67
C GLY A 234 15.54 1.78 -27.08
N GLN A 235 14.93 2.44 -28.07
CA GLN A 235 15.07 2.12 -29.50
C GLN A 235 15.83 3.22 -30.24
#